data_AF-V5GLH6-F1
#
_entry.id   AF-V5GLH6-F1
#
_cell.length_a   1.000
_cell.length_b   1.000
_cell.length_c   1.000
_cell.angle_alpha   90.00
_cell.angle_beta   90.00
_cell.angle_gamma   90.00
#
_symmetry.space_group_name_H-M   'P 1'
#
loop_
_entity.id
_entity.type
_entity.pdbx_description
1 polymer ?
#
loop_
_entity_poly.entity_id
_entity_poly.type
_entity_poly.pdbx_seq_one_letter_code
_entity_poly.pdbx_strand_id
1 'polypeptide(L)'
;RALANQSLPFSVCTILRDEEVYNLITPEQEEKDRNARSRYNGRLFLSWLQDVDDKWEKIKEHMLLRHHNEAESLHAVQKMNWEWKMKELNLCDRKTTPKIDETHVPMVHVSDDFDLLPA
;
A
#
# COMPACT_ATOMS: atom_id res chain seq x y z
N ARG A 1 24.41 24.01 -21.23
CA ARG A 1 25.41 23.42 -22.16
C ARG A 1 25.33 21.89 -22.28
N ALA A 2 24.30 21.20 -21.74
CA ALA A 2 24.22 19.73 -21.75
C ALA A 2 23.04 19.15 -22.56
N LEU A 3 22.45 19.91 -23.50
CA LEU A 3 21.30 19.44 -24.32
C LEU A 3 21.29 20.02 -25.75
N ALA A 4 22.42 20.51 -26.25
CA ALA A 4 22.48 20.94 -27.65
C ALA A 4 22.57 19.69 -28.55
N ASN A 5 21.66 19.58 -29.52
CA ASN A 5 21.58 18.50 -30.54
C ASN A 5 21.09 17.11 -30.07
N GLN A 6 20.35 17.01 -28.97
CA GLN A 6 19.62 15.79 -28.63
C GLN A 6 18.16 15.92 -29.08
N SER A 7 17.63 14.91 -29.79
CA SER A 7 16.21 14.85 -30.12
C SER A 7 15.41 14.67 -28.84
N LEU A 8 14.44 15.54 -28.58
CA LEU A 8 13.53 15.36 -27.46
C LEU A 8 12.78 14.02 -27.61
N PRO A 9 12.64 13.23 -26.54
CA PRO A 9 11.93 11.97 -26.62
C PRO A 9 10.45 12.22 -26.95
N PHE A 10 9.97 11.60 -28.03
CA PHE A 10 8.55 11.56 -28.39
C PHE A 10 7.80 10.68 -27.38
N SER A 11 7.48 11.25 -26.22
CA SER A 11 6.58 10.64 -25.25
C SER A 11 5.29 11.44 -25.17
N VAL A 12 4.18 10.74 -24.99
CA VAL A 12 2.86 11.35 -24.77
C VAL A 12 2.91 12.33 -23.61
N CYS A 13 3.64 12.03 -22.53
CA CYS A 13 3.81 12.93 -21.39
C CYS A 13 4.54 14.24 -21.75
N THR A 14 5.48 14.21 -22.70
CA THR A 14 6.20 15.42 -23.16
C THR A 14 5.27 16.32 -23.96
N ILE A 15 4.48 15.74 -24.87
CA ILE A 15 3.50 16.48 -25.69
C ILE A 15 2.41 17.08 -24.79
N LEU A 16 1.85 16.30 -23.86
CA LEU A 16 0.80 16.78 -22.95
C LEU A 16 1.29 17.91 -22.02
N ARG A 17 2.57 17.90 -21.66
CA ARG A 17 3.22 18.99 -20.92
C ARG A 17 3.41 20.24 -21.79
N ASP A 18 3.94 20.07 -22.99
CA ASP A 18 4.28 21.18 -23.90
C ASP A 18 3.03 21.88 -24.44
N GLU A 19 1.95 21.14 -24.67
CA GLU A 19 0.63 21.66 -25.05
C GLU A 19 -0.17 22.18 -23.84
N GLU A 20 0.43 22.23 -22.64
CA GLU A 20 -0.16 22.74 -21.41
C GLU A 20 -1.56 22.19 -21.09
N VAL A 21 -1.87 20.99 -21.57
CA VAL A 21 -3.22 20.40 -21.58
C VAL A 21 -3.83 20.32 -20.18
N TYR A 22 -2.98 20.16 -19.15
CA TYR A 22 -3.37 20.11 -17.74
C TYR A 22 -3.04 21.36 -16.93
N ASN A 23 -2.35 22.35 -17.53
CA ASN A 23 -1.93 23.58 -16.86
C ASN A 23 -2.89 24.75 -17.07
N LEU A 24 -4.01 24.54 -17.79
CA LEU A 24 -5.08 25.52 -17.88
C LEU A 24 -5.77 25.66 -16.53
N ILE A 25 -5.26 26.57 -15.69
CA ILE A 25 -5.94 26.96 -14.47
C ILE A 25 -7.20 27.70 -14.90
N THR A 26 -8.36 27.08 -14.69
CA THR A 26 -9.64 27.74 -14.97
C THR A 26 -9.79 28.94 -14.02
N PRO A 27 -10.46 30.02 -14.46
CA PRO A 27 -10.65 31.21 -13.61
C PRO A 27 -11.32 30.85 -12.27
N GLU A 28 -12.18 29.83 -12.23
CA GLU A 28 -12.79 29.31 -11.00
C GLU A 28 -11.76 28.65 -10.07
N GLN A 29 -10.78 27.95 -10.63
CA GLN A 29 -9.68 27.33 -9.87
C GLN A 29 -8.70 28.40 -9.36
N GLU A 30 -8.44 29.45 -10.12
CA GLU A 30 -7.67 30.63 -9.71
C GLU A 30 -8.32 31.39 -8.54
N GLU A 31 -9.64 31.56 -8.59
CA GLU A 31 -10.41 32.21 -7.52
C GLU A 31 -10.40 31.37 -6.23
N LYS A 32 -10.54 30.04 -6.37
CA LYS A 32 -10.43 29.08 -5.26
C LYS A 32 -9.05 29.12 -4.61
N ASP A 33 -7.98 29.17 -5.41
CA ASP A 33 -6.60 29.27 -4.93
C ASP A 33 -6.29 30.62 -4.25
N ARG A 34 -6.83 31.72 -4.76
CA ARG A 34 -6.74 33.04 -4.11
C ARG A 34 -7.43 33.05 -2.75
N ASN A 35 -8.63 32.47 -2.65
CA ASN A 35 -9.36 32.35 -1.38
C ASN A 35 -8.65 31.43 -0.39
N ALA A 36 -8.04 30.33 -0.87
CA ALA A 36 -7.25 29.43 -0.04
C ALA A 36 -5.99 30.11 0.52
N ARG A 37 -5.23 30.84 -0.31
CA ARG A 37 -4.06 31.61 0.12
C ARG A 37 -4.43 32.71 1.12
N SER A 38 -5.57 33.37 0.94
CA SER A 38 -6.02 34.45 1.83
C SER A 38 -6.46 33.98 3.22
N ARG A 39 -6.81 32.69 3.37
CA ARG A 39 -7.21 32.06 4.64
C ARG A 39 -6.10 31.24 5.30
N TYR A 40 -4.95 31.13 4.63
CA TYR A 40 -3.81 30.40 5.16
C TYR A 40 -3.28 31.07 6.44
N ASN A 41 -3.16 30.27 7.50
CA ASN A 41 -2.49 30.65 8.74
C ASN A 41 -1.84 29.41 9.37
N GLY A 42 -0.97 29.61 10.35
CA GLY A 42 -0.22 28.52 10.98
C GLY A 42 -1.10 27.40 11.56
N ARG A 43 -2.31 27.73 12.06
CA ARG A 43 -3.26 26.72 12.57
C ARG A 43 -3.81 25.85 11.45
N LEU A 44 -4.12 26.43 10.29
CA LEU A 44 -4.61 25.68 9.14
C LEU A 44 -3.53 24.74 8.59
N PHE A 45 -2.28 25.20 8.55
CA PHE A 45 -1.14 24.35 8.16
C PHE A 45 -0.96 23.15 9.10
N LEU A 46 -0.99 23.38 10.42
CA LEU A 46 -0.91 22.29 11.40
C LEU A 46 -2.09 21.32 11.27
N SER A 47 -3.30 21.81 10.98
CA SER A 47 -4.46 20.95 10.72
C SER A 47 -4.25 20.06 9.50
N TRP A 48 -3.65 20.58 8.42
CA TRP A 48 -3.37 19.77 7.23
C TRP A 48 -2.30 18.71 7.47
N LEU A 49 -1.28 19.02 8.29
CA LEU A 49 -0.30 18.01 8.70
C LEU A 49 -0.98 16.90 9.50
N GLN A 50 -1.85 17.26 10.45
CA GLN A 50 -2.63 16.29 11.22
C GLN A 50 -3.52 15.43 10.30
N ASP A 51 -4.18 16.04 9.31
CA ASP A 51 -4.99 15.28 8.34
C ASP A 51 -4.15 14.27 7.53
N VAL A 52 -2.89 14.60 7.24
CA VAL A 52 -1.96 13.69 6.56
C VAL A 52 -1.55 12.55 7.50
N ASP A 53 -1.20 12.86 8.74
CA ASP A 53 -0.83 11.86 9.75
C ASP A 53 -1.99 10.90 10.03
N ASP A 54 -3.20 11.44 10.24
CA ASP A 54 -4.41 10.64 10.47
C ASP A 54 -4.75 9.74 9.28
N LYS A 55 -4.56 10.23 8.05
CA LYS A 55 -4.74 9.41 6.84
C LYS A 55 -3.70 8.32 6.77
N TRP A 56 -2.45 8.63 7.10
CA TRP A 56 -1.37 7.67 7.10
C TRP A 56 -1.62 6.55 8.11
N GLU A 57 -2.00 6.87 9.34
CA GLU A 57 -2.33 5.86 10.36
C GLU A 57 -3.48 4.94 9.92
N LYS A 58 -4.54 5.49 9.32
CA LYS A 58 -5.64 4.66 8.79
C LYS A 58 -5.21 3.73 7.67
N ILE A 59 -4.37 4.20 6.76
CA ILE A 59 -3.83 3.37 5.66
C ILE A 59 -2.95 2.26 6.24
N LYS A 60 -2.12 2.60 7.23
CA LYS A 60 -1.24 1.68 7.93
C LYS A 60 -2.02 0.56 8.62
N GLU A 61 -3.03 0.92 9.40
CA GLU A 61 -3.92 -0.01 10.10
C GLU A 61 -4.62 -0.96 9.12
N HIS A 62 -5.22 -0.41 8.06
CA HIS A 62 -5.89 -1.21 7.03
C HIS A 62 -4.93 -2.17 6.31
N MET A 63 -3.69 -1.74 6.05
CA MET A 63 -2.68 -2.60 5.42
C MET A 63 -2.31 -3.76 6.33
N LEU A 64 -2.01 -3.50 7.60
CA LEU A 64 -1.66 -4.53 8.58
C LEU A 64 -2.78 -5.55 8.74
N LEU A 65 -4.02 -5.08 8.88
CA LEU A 65 -5.18 -5.95 8.98
C LEU A 65 -5.30 -6.87 7.76
N ARG A 66 -5.10 -6.32 6.55
CA ARG A 66 -5.10 -7.14 5.33
C ARG A 66 -3.99 -8.19 5.36
N HIS A 67 -2.77 -7.83 5.75
CA HIS A 67 -1.63 -8.75 5.78
C HIS A 67 -1.82 -9.87 6.81
N HIS A 68 -2.35 -9.56 8.00
CA HIS A 68 -2.72 -10.57 9.00
C HIS A 68 -3.77 -11.53 8.45
N ASN A 69 -4.85 -11.00 7.86
CA ASN A 69 -5.90 -11.83 7.25
C ASN A 69 -5.36 -12.73 6.13
N GLU A 70 -4.46 -12.22 5.28
CA GLU A 70 -3.81 -12.98 4.22
C GLU A 70 -2.91 -14.08 4.79
N ALA A 71 -2.09 -13.79 5.80
CA ALA A 71 -1.21 -14.76 6.45
C ALA A 71 -2.01 -15.89 7.13
N GLU A 72 -3.06 -15.54 7.88
CA GLU A 72 -3.94 -16.50 8.54
C GLU A 72 -4.68 -17.38 7.52
N SER A 73 -5.25 -16.77 6.48
CA SER A 73 -5.98 -17.48 5.43
C SER A 73 -5.07 -18.45 4.68
N LEU A 74 -3.85 -18.02 4.35
CA LEU A 74 -2.85 -18.88 3.69
C LEU A 74 -2.47 -20.06 4.59
N HIS A 75 -2.18 -19.80 5.87
CA HIS A 75 -1.80 -20.84 6.82
C HIS A 75 -2.92 -21.87 7.02
N ALA A 76 -4.18 -21.44 7.08
CA ALA A 76 -5.33 -22.34 7.15
C ALA A 76 -5.42 -23.27 5.93
N VAL A 77 -5.26 -22.72 4.72
CA VAL A 77 -5.25 -23.50 3.47
C VAL A 77 -4.07 -24.48 3.45
N GLN A 78 -2.89 -24.04 3.87
CA GLN A 78 -1.70 -24.90 3.91
C GLN A 78 -1.87 -26.05 4.93
N LYS A 79 -2.42 -25.78 6.12
CA LYS A 79 -2.73 -26.83 7.10
C LYS A 79 -3.74 -27.83 6.56
N MET A 80 -4.80 -27.36 5.90
CA MET A 80 -5.78 -28.23 5.26
C MET A 80 -5.14 -29.13 4.19
N ASN A 81 -4.32 -28.55 3.30
CA ASN A 81 -3.62 -29.30 2.27
C ASN A 81 -2.64 -30.33 2.87
N TRP A 82 -1.95 -29.96 3.95
CA TRP A 82 -1.06 -30.87 4.67
C TRP A 82 -1.81 -32.04 5.30
N GLU A 83 -2.93 -31.77 5.97
CA GLU A 83 -3.81 -32.82 6.52
C GLU A 83 -4.27 -33.78 5.42
N TRP A 84 -4.73 -33.26 4.29
CA TRP A 84 -5.10 -34.09 3.15
C TRP A 84 -3.93 -34.93 2.66
N LYS A 85 -2.73 -34.35 2.59
CA LYS A 85 -1.55 -35.09 2.15
C LYS A 85 -1.19 -36.23 3.09
N MET A 86 -1.30 -36.03 4.41
CA MET A 86 -1.11 -37.10 5.39
C MET A 86 -2.11 -38.24 5.21
N LYS A 87 -3.38 -37.92 4.92
CA LYS A 87 -4.44 -38.91 4.66
C LYS A 87 -4.23 -39.67 3.34
N GLU A 88 -3.76 -38.99 2.29
CA GLU A 88 -3.40 -39.64 1.02
C GLU A 88 -2.28 -40.66 1.18
N LEU A 89 -1.29 -40.33 2.00
CA LEU A 89 -0.13 -41.18 2.27
C LEU A 89 -0.39 -42.24 3.36
N ASN A 90 -1.62 -42.34 3.87
CA ASN A 90 -2.01 -43.23 4.97
C ASN A 90 -1.18 -43.04 6.26
N LEU A 91 -0.71 -41.82 6.52
CA LEU A 91 0.01 -41.46 7.74
C LEU A 91 -0.95 -41.18 8.92
N CYS A 92 -2.25 -41.10 8.65
CA CYS A 92 -3.31 -40.90 9.63
C CYS A 92 -4.64 -41.47 9.10
N ASP A 93 -5.59 -41.77 9.99
CA ASP A 93 -6.93 -42.20 9.58
C ASP A 93 -7.66 -41.03 8.88
N ARG A 94 -8.45 -41.34 7.86
CA ARG A 94 -9.22 -40.35 7.09
C ARG A 94 -10.24 -39.63 7.95
N LYS A 95 -10.75 -40.30 9.00
CA LYS A 95 -11.75 -39.76 9.93
C LYS A 95 -11.15 -38.91 11.05
N THR A 96 -9.84 -38.95 11.24
CA THR A 96 -9.17 -38.19 12.31
C THR A 96 -8.62 -36.86 11.79
N THR A 97 -8.63 -35.85 12.66
CA THR A 97 -7.94 -34.57 12.43
C THR A 97 -6.57 -34.64 13.11
N PRO A 98 -5.48 -34.84 12.34
CA PRO A 98 -4.15 -34.96 12.91
C PRO A 98 -3.68 -33.63 13.52
N LYS A 99 -2.96 -33.70 14.64
CA LYS A 99 -2.23 -32.53 15.16
C LYS A 99 -1.00 -32.29 14.29
N ILE A 100 -1.01 -31.20 13.53
CA ILE A 100 0.12 -30.80 12.67
C ILE A 100 1.09 -29.96 13.51
N ASP A 101 2.35 -30.39 13.53
CA ASP A 101 3.43 -29.62 14.15
C ASP A 101 3.66 -28.30 13.40
N GLU A 102 3.87 -27.21 14.14
CA GLU A 102 4.04 -25.86 13.59
C GLU A 102 5.28 -25.74 12.70
N THR A 103 6.27 -26.62 12.86
CA THR A 103 7.46 -26.64 12.00
C THR A 103 7.18 -27.16 10.59
N HIS A 104 6.14 -27.98 10.41
CA HIS A 104 5.77 -28.52 9.08
C HIS A 104 4.98 -27.52 8.23
N VAL A 105 4.16 -26.70 8.87
CA VAL A 105 3.37 -25.65 8.22
C VAL A 105 3.54 -24.38 9.06
N PRO A 106 4.62 -23.61 8.87
CA PRO A 106 4.87 -22.42 9.66
C PRO A 106 3.91 -21.28 9.31
N MET A 107 3.59 -20.45 10.30
CA MET A 107 2.84 -19.21 10.08
C MET A 107 3.79 -18.12 9.55
N VAL A 108 3.35 -17.35 8.56
CA VAL A 108 4.08 -16.16 8.12
C VAL A 108 3.93 -15.10 9.20
N HIS A 109 5.06 -14.60 9.70
CA HIS A 109 5.05 -13.50 10.65
C HIS A 109 4.76 -12.18 9.92
N VAL A 110 3.76 -11.45 10.41
CA VAL A 110 3.45 -10.09 9.98
C VAL A 110 3.90 -9.16 11.10
N SER A 111 4.89 -8.31 10.82
CA SER A 111 5.37 -7.29 11.75
C SER A 111 4.38 -6.13 11.81
N ASP A 112 4.03 -5.70 13.02
CA ASP A 112 3.24 -4.49 13.24
C ASP A 112 4.10 -3.21 13.16
N ASP A 113 5.42 -3.37 13.34
CA ASP A 113 6.38 -2.29 13.24
C ASP A 113 6.74 -2.05 11.77
N PHE A 114 6.36 -0.87 11.27
CA PHE A 114 6.85 -0.32 10.02
C PHE A 114 8.22 0.29 10.30
N ASP A 115 9.23 -0.55 10.49
CA ASP A 115 10.63 -0.14 10.58
C ASP A 115 11.12 0.35 9.20
N LEU A 116 10.52 1.44 8.73
CA LEU A 116 10.94 2.18 7.57
C LEU A 116 11.87 3.28 8.07
N LEU A 117 13.16 2.91 8.12
CA LEU A 117 14.38 3.69 8.32
C LEU A 117 15.04 3.53 9.72
N PRO A 118 16.37 3.38 9.78
CA PRO A 118 17.10 3.63 11.02
C PRO A 118 16.96 5.12 11.39
N ALA A 119 16.71 5.36 12.68
CA ALA A 119 16.65 6.69 13.29
C ALA A 119 17.96 7.49 13.12
#